data_AF-A0A350R0Q0-F1
#
_entry.id   AF-A0A350R0Q0-F1
#
_cell.length_a   1.000
_cell.length_b   1.000
_cell.length_c   1.000
_cell.angle_alpha   90.00
_cell.angle_beta   90.00
_cell.angle_gamma   90.00
#
_symmetry.space_group_name_H-M   'P 1'
#
loop_
_entity.id
_entity.type
_entity.pdbx_description
1 polymer ?
#
loop_
_entity_poly.entity_id
_entity_poly.type
_entity_poly.pdbx_seq_one_letter_code
_entity_poly.pdbx_strand_id
1 'polypeptide(L)'
;APKRMKSLMMAIFLASVSAGSAFTAIVNQVIQVGGPEEASEIDEFSEGNQTNLKRMAGYDGTLKTPDDIVTGGKRIESLATEVLTQTAQKIETFFIERNKLPTEWPGLPMDPWGSPIKYQLVSAKEARLSSDGPDRTAKTIWDLGINLTVREEEADLQGTWLYEEKKRKGLVEKDGGDRSAIAIKYTAGGGLTLDGADYYWFFTKLMIGTVVLFVPFAMYYKPRTYLHGEDENAVS
;
A
#
# COMPACT_ATOMS: atom_id res chain seq x y z
N ALA A 1 23.20 17.19 -36.17
CA ALA A 1 22.84 15.77 -35.87
C ALA A 1 21.83 15.23 -36.88
N PRO A 2 22.13 14.15 -37.62
CA PRO A 2 21.25 13.61 -38.65
C PRO A 2 19.92 13.09 -38.04
N LYS A 3 18.79 13.30 -38.74
CA LYS A 3 17.43 12.99 -38.24
C LYS A 3 17.27 11.54 -37.74
N ARG A 4 18.01 10.58 -38.32
CA ARG A 4 18.01 9.17 -37.91
C ARG A 4 18.69 8.90 -36.56
N MET A 5 19.73 9.66 -36.17
CA MET A 5 20.36 9.51 -34.84
C MET A 5 19.42 9.95 -33.72
N LYS A 6 18.60 10.98 -33.96
CA LYS A 6 17.62 11.44 -32.96
C LYS A 6 16.55 10.37 -32.70
N SER A 7 16.05 9.72 -33.75
CA SER A 7 15.06 8.64 -33.61
C SER A 7 15.63 7.38 -32.94
N LEU A 8 16.88 6.99 -33.23
CA LEU A 8 17.54 5.87 -32.56
C LEU A 8 17.76 6.14 -31.07
N MET A 9 18.29 7.32 -30.72
CA MET A 9 18.50 7.71 -29.32
C MET A 9 17.18 7.75 -28.56
N MET A 10 16.11 8.25 -29.19
CA MET A 10 14.77 8.24 -28.61
C MET A 10 14.23 6.82 -28.42
N ALA A 11 14.45 5.90 -29.38
CA ALA A 11 14.03 4.51 -29.24
C ALA A 11 14.75 3.80 -28.09
N ILE A 12 16.07 4.01 -27.94
CA ILE A 12 16.85 3.46 -26.82
C ILE A 12 16.37 4.05 -25.48
N PHE A 13 16.08 5.35 -25.43
CA PHE A 13 15.52 5.99 -24.25
C PHE A 13 14.16 5.38 -23.86
N LEU A 14 13.23 5.26 -24.81
CA LEU A 14 11.91 4.66 -24.57
C LEU A 14 12.02 3.18 -24.17
N ALA A 15 12.94 2.43 -24.77
CA ALA A 15 13.21 1.05 -24.37
C ALA A 15 13.72 0.96 -22.93
N SER A 16 14.62 1.87 -22.51
CA SER A 16 15.09 1.95 -21.12
C SER A 16 13.97 2.29 -20.14
N VAL A 17 13.09 3.24 -20.49
CA VAL A 17 11.93 3.61 -19.67
C VAL A 17 10.96 2.42 -19.56
N SER A 18 10.68 1.75 -20.67
CA SER A 18 9.81 0.56 -20.70
C SER A 18 10.39 -0.59 -19.87
N ALA A 19 11.70 -0.85 -19.96
CA ALA A 19 12.36 -1.88 -19.15
C ALA A 19 12.30 -1.55 -17.65
N GLY A 20 12.50 -0.30 -17.27
CA GLY A 20 12.36 0.16 -15.89
C GLY A 20 10.94 -0.04 -15.36
N SER A 21 9.93 0.36 -16.12
CA SER A 21 8.51 0.16 -15.75
C SER A 21 8.13 -1.32 -15.67
N ALA A 22 8.67 -2.17 -16.55
CA ALA A 22 8.44 -3.61 -16.50
C ALA A 22 9.05 -4.23 -15.23
N PHE A 23 10.26 -3.79 -14.86
CA PHE A 23 10.89 -4.22 -13.62
C PHE A 23 10.07 -3.82 -12.40
N THR A 24 9.59 -2.57 -12.30
CA THR A 24 8.76 -2.15 -11.17
C THR A 24 7.45 -2.93 -11.10
N ALA A 25 6.83 -3.25 -12.23
CA ALA A 25 5.63 -4.09 -12.27
C ALA A 25 5.88 -5.51 -11.76
N ILE A 26 6.97 -6.15 -12.17
CA ILE A 26 7.36 -7.49 -11.71
C ILE A 26 7.63 -7.46 -10.20
N VAL A 27 8.40 -6.50 -9.72
CA VAL A 27 8.66 -6.34 -8.28
C VAL A 27 7.34 -6.16 -7.54
N ASN A 28 6.46 -5.28 -8.03
CA ASN A 28 5.16 -5.05 -7.42
C ASN A 28 4.32 -6.33 -7.31
N GLN A 29 4.32 -7.17 -8.35
CA GLN A 29 3.61 -8.45 -8.33
C GLN A 29 4.22 -9.45 -7.32
N VAL A 30 5.55 -9.46 -7.16
CA VAL A 30 6.24 -10.36 -6.22
C VAL A 30 6.01 -9.95 -4.77
N ILE A 31 5.86 -8.66 -4.50
CA ILE A 31 5.80 -8.13 -3.13
C ILE A 31 4.38 -8.04 -2.58
N GLN A 32 3.37 -7.93 -3.44
CA GLN A 32 1.98 -7.87 -3.03
C GLN A 32 1.48 -9.26 -2.68
N VAL A 33 0.95 -9.41 -1.46
CA VAL A 33 0.13 -10.56 -1.12
C VAL A 33 -1.26 -10.30 -1.69
N GLY A 34 -1.78 -11.25 -2.46
CA GLY A 34 -3.14 -11.18 -2.99
C GLY A 34 -4.18 -11.04 -1.88
N GLY A 35 -5.38 -10.60 -2.23
CA GLY A 35 -6.51 -10.59 -1.31
C GLY A 35 -7.23 -11.94 -1.31
N PRO A 36 -8.06 -12.23 -0.30
CA PRO A 36 -8.93 -13.41 -0.33
C PRO A 36 -9.93 -13.34 -1.50
N GLU A 37 -10.13 -12.16 -2.11
CA GLU A 37 -10.97 -11.97 -3.32
C GLU A 37 -10.45 -12.75 -4.51
N GLU A 38 -9.15 -13.01 -4.59
CA GLU A 38 -8.54 -13.71 -5.73
C GLU A 38 -8.59 -15.25 -5.57
N ALA A 39 -8.76 -15.74 -4.34
CA ALA A 39 -8.66 -17.16 -4.00
C ALA A 39 -9.99 -17.81 -3.60
N SER A 40 -10.94 -17.01 -3.10
CA SER A 40 -12.23 -17.48 -2.60
C SER A 40 -13.34 -17.40 -3.66
N GLU A 41 -14.36 -18.26 -3.52
CA GLU A 41 -15.60 -18.08 -4.26
C GLU A 41 -16.32 -16.81 -3.77
N ILE A 42 -16.80 -16.00 -4.71
CA ILE A 42 -17.50 -14.74 -4.44
C ILE A 42 -18.99 -14.90 -4.76
N ASP A 43 -19.84 -14.63 -3.78
CA ASP A 43 -21.28 -14.50 -3.94
C ASP A 43 -21.68 -13.02 -3.84
N GLU A 44 -22.14 -12.44 -4.95
CA GLU A 44 -22.63 -11.06 -4.99
C GLU A 44 -24.10 -11.01 -4.57
N PHE A 45 -24.37 -10.31 -3.47
CA PHE A 45 -25.71 -10.19 -2.90
C PHE A 45 -26.07 -8.75 -2.55
N SER A 46 -27.35 -8.51 -2.28
CA SER A 46 -27.85 -7.23 -1.78
C SER A 46 -28.67 -7.49 -0.52
N GLU A 47 -28.39 -6.72 0.53
CA GLU A 47 -29.07 -6.84 1.81
C GLU A 47 -29.61 -5.47 2.24
N GLY A 48 -30.94 -5.34 2.32
CA GLY A 48 -31.61 -4.08 2.64
C GLY A 48 -31.32 -2.96 1.62
N ASN A 49 -30.84 -1.81 2.10
CA ASN A 49 -30.48 -0.66 1.27
C ASN A 49 -29.03 -0.71 0.73
N GLN A 50 -28.26 -1.77 1.04
CA GLN A 50 -26.89 -1.92 0.56
C GLN A 50 -26.88 -2.76 -0.72
N THR A 51 -26.45 -2.15 -1.82
CA THR A 51 -26.25 -2.80 -3.12
C THR A 51 -24.78 -3.16 -3.30
N ASN A 52 -24.49 -4.24 -4.05
CA ASN A 52 -23.14 -4.73 -4.35
C ASN A 52 -22.34 -5.21 -3.13
N LEU A 53 -22.96 -5.99 -2.25
CA LEU A 53 -22.23 -6.72 -1.21
C LEU A 53 -21.60 -7.97 -1.83
N LYS A 54 -20.35 -8.23 -1.51
CA LYS A 54 -19.63 -9.43 -1.88
C LYS A 54 -19.44 -10.27 -0.64
N ARG A 55 -19.89 -11.52 -0.67
CA ARG A 55 -19.56 -12.54 0.33
C ARG A 55 -18.47 -13.42 -0.25
N MET A 56 -17.46 -13.65 0.54
CA MET A 56 -16.28 -14.41 0.17
C MET A 56 -16.21 -15.60 1.11
N ALA A 57 -16.05 -16.80 0.55
CA ALA A 57 -15.89 -18.00 1.37
C ALA A 57 -14.67 -17.85 2.29
N GLY A 58 -14.84 -18.26 3.55
CA GLY A 58 -13.76 -18.30 4.53
C GLY A 58 -12.73 -19.37 4.21
N TYR A 59 -11.91 -19.73 5.21
CA TYR A 59 -10.87 -20.75 5.04
C TYR A 59 -11.45 -22.15 4.74
N ASP A 60 -12.71 -22.37 5.11
CA ASP A 60 -13.44 -23.62 4.83
C ASP A 60 -13.82 -23.81 3.35
N GLY A 61 -13.72 -22.75 2.53
CA GLY A 61 -14.06 -22.78 1.12
C GLY A 61 -15.56 -22.93 0.83
N THR A 62 -16.42 -22.77 1.84
CA THR A 62 -17.87 -22.88 1.68
C THR A 62 -18.57 -21.56 1.98
N LEU A 63 -19.45 -21.13 1.09
CA LEU A 63 -20.25 -19.92 1.28
C LEU A 63 -21.34 -20.13 2.34
N LYS A 64 -21.69 -19.04 3.02
CA LYS A 64 -22.74 -18.91 4.05
C LYS A 64 -22.36 -19.54 5.38
N THR A 65 -21.07 -19.58 5.69
CA THR A 65 -20.57 -20.01 6.99
C THR A 65 -20.24 -18.80 7.87
N PRO A 66 -20.07 -19.00 9.19
CA PRO A 66 -19.70 -17.91 10.11
C PRO A 66 -18.33 -17.29 9.81
N ASP A 67 -17.47 -17.99 9.06
CA ASP A 67 -16.12 -17.55 8.70
C ASP A 67 -16.08 -16.71 7.40
N ASP A 68 -17.24 -16.53 6.75
CA ASP A 68 -17.33 -15.73 5.53
C ASP A 68 -16.91 -14.27 5.78
N ILE A 69 -16.16 -13.74 4.81
CA ILE A 69 -15.82 -12.32 4.76
C ILE A 69 -16.86 -11.62 3.89
N VAL A 70 -17.56 -10.64 4.45
CA VAL A 70 -18.52 -9.82 3.69
C VAL A 70 -17.93 -8.45 3.47
N THR A 71 -17.81 -8.05 2.22
CA THR A 71 -17.25 -6.76 1.78
C THR A 71 -18.25 -6.03 0.89
N GLY A 72 -18.70 -4.83 1.27
CA GLY A 72 -19.46 -3.99 0.35
C GLY A 72 -19.97 -2.67 0.95
N GLY A 73 -19.99 -1.62 0.12
CA GLY A 73 -20.32 -0.27 0.55
C GLY A 73 -19.33 0.24 1.63
N LYS A 74 -19.84 0.61 2.81
CA LYS A 74 -19.05 0.97 4.00
C LYS A 74 -18.93 -0.18 5.02
N ARG A 75 -19.50 -1.35 4.72
CA ARG A 75 -19.65 -2.47 5.66
C ARG A 75 -18.67 -3.57 5.28
N ILE A 76 -17.76 -3.88 6.19
CA ILE A 76 -16.84 -5.01 6.07
C ILE A 76 -16.95 -5.81 7.37
N GLU A 77 -17.50 -7.02 7.26
CA GLU A 77 -17.77 -7.89 8.38
C GLU A 77 -17.00 -9.20 8.24
N SER A 78 -16.35 -9.55 9.34
CA SER A 78 -15.57 -10.77 9.55
C SER A 78 -15.62 -11.11 11.03
N LEU A 79 -15.24 -12.32 11.40
CA LEU A 79 -15.16 -12.73 12.81
C LEU A 79 -14.20 -11.84 13.63
N ALA A 80 -13.13 -11.32 13.02
CA ALA A 80 -12.17 -10.44 13.69
C ALA A 80 -12.60 -8.98 13.76
N THR A 81 -13.65 -8.57 13.04
CA THR A 81 -14.10 -7.17 12.97
C THR A 81 -14.39 -6.59 14.34
N GLU A 82 -15.02 -7.35 15.24
CA GLU A 82 -15.34 -6.89 16.60
C GLU A 82 -14.07 -6.61 17.41
N VAL A 83 -13.11 -7.53 17.41
CA VAL A 83 -11.88 -7.38 18.20
C VAL A 83 -11.03 -6.22 17.65
N LEU A 84 -10.96 -6.07 16.33
CA LEU A 84 -10.23 -4.99 15.66
C LEU A 84 -10.86 -3.62 15.95
N THR A 85 -12.18 -3.49 15.87
CA THR A 85 -12.88 -2.23 16.17
C THR A 85 -12.78 -1.82 17.62
N GLN A 86 -12.92 -2.76 18.56
CA GLN A 86 -12.73 -2.47 19.99
C GLN A 86 -11.30 -2.00 20.28
N THR A 87 -10.31 -2.60 19.62
CA THR A 87 -8.91 -2.18 19.77
C THR A 87 -8.68 -0.80 19.15
N ALA A 88 -9.25 -0.52 17.98
CA ALA A 88 -9.21 0.79 17.34
C ALA A 88 -9.80 1.90 18.22
N GLN A 89 -10.94 1.67 18.86
CA GLN A 89 -11.58 2.63 19.77
C GLN A 89 -10.69 2.97 20.97
N LYS A 90 -9.97 1.99 21.52
CA LYS A 90 -8.99 2.24 22.60
C LYS A 90 -7.83 3.11 22.12
N ILE A 91 -7.33 2.86 20.90
CA ILE A 91 -6.27 3.68 20.29
C ILE A 91 -6.78 5.10 20.00
N GLU A 92 -8.02 5.24 19.53
CA GLU A 92 -8.64 6.54 19.31
C GLU A 92 -8.76 7.33 20.62
N THR A 93 -9.19 6.68 21.70
CA THR A 93 -9.24 7.31 23.03
C THR A 93 -7.85 7.77 23.48
N PHE A 94 -6.83 6.93 23.31
CA PHE A 94 -5.44 7.29 23.60
C PHE A 94 -4.94 8.47 22.75
N PHE A 95 -5.33 8.50 21.47
CA PHE A 95 -4.99 9.59 20.56
C PHE A 95 -5.63 10.90 21.01
N ILE A 96 -6.90 10.90 21.41
CA ILE A 96 -7.58 12.11 21.93
C ILE A 96 -6.89 12.64 23.19
N GLU A 97 -6.43 11.76 24.08
CA GLU A 97 -5.75 12.17 25.32
C GLU A 97 -4.34 12.72 25.10
N ARG A 98 -3.56 12.13 24.18
CA ARG A 98 -2.13 12.43 24.01
C ARG A 98 -1.77 13.16 22.72
N ASN A 99 -2.74 13.35 21.84
CA ASN A 99 -2.61 13.90 20.50
C ASN A 99 -1.50 13.23 19.66
N LYS A 100 -1.28 11.94 19.87
CA LYS A 100 -0.27 11.14 19.15
C LYS A 100 -0.62 9.67 19.10
N LEU A 101 -0.31 9.04 17.98
CA LEU A 101 -0.40 7.58 17.86
C LEU A 101 0.69 6.91 18.70
N PRO A 102 0.38 5.78 19.36
CA PRO A 102 1.35 5.02 20.12
C PRO A 102 2.38 4.37 19.20
N THR A 103 3.65 4.31 19.62
CA THR A 103 4.70 3.60 18.86
C THR A 103 4.51 2.09 18.96
N GLU A 104 4.13 1.61 20.14
CA GLU A 104 3.82 0.22 20.42
C GLU A 104 2.57 0.15 21.30
N TRP A 105 1.78 -0.92 21.15
CA TRP A 105 0.59 -1.14 21.95
C TRP A 105 0.76 -2.41 22.80
N PRO A 106 0.97 -2.28 24.13
CA PRO A 106 1.09 -3.44 25.00
C PRO A 106 -0.28 -4.08 25.24
N GLY A 107 -0.31 -5.41 25.36
CA GLY A 107 -1.53 -6.15 25.74
C GLY A 107 -2.60 -6.21 24.65
N LEU A 108 -2.18 -6.50 23.41
CA LEU A 108 -3.11 -6.74 22.31
C LEU A 108 -3.96 -7.99 22.58
N PRO A 109 -5.28 -7.93 22.33
CA PRO A 109 -6.15 -9.09 22.51
C PRO A 109 -5.83 -10.18 21.48
N MET A 110 -6.26 -11.40 21.79
CA MET A 110 -6.25 -12.50 20.84
C MET A 110 -7.40 -12.33 19.86
N ASP A 111 -7.15 -12.70 18.61
CA ASP A 111 -8.17 -12.84 17.59
C ASP A 111 -9.04 -14.09 17.85
N PRO A 112 -10.17 -14.25 17.12
CA PRO A 112 -11.05 -15.40 17.28
C PRO A 112 -10.38 -16.76 17.03
N TRP A 113 -9.26 -16.78 16.30
CA TRP A 113 -8.54 -17.98 15.92
C TRP A 113 -7.36 -18.30 16.86
N GLY A 114 -7.09 -17.46 17.86
CA GLY A 114 -6.13 -17.67 18.94
C GLY A 114 -4.76 -17.02 18.74
N SER A 115 -4.57 -16.21 17.70
CA SER A 115 -3.34 -15.46 17.44
C SER A 115 -3.44 -14.04 18.03
N PRO A 116 -2.35 -13.46 18.57
CA PRO A 116 -2.38 -12.09 19.05
C PRO A 116 -2.49 -11.12 17.87
N ILE A 117 -3.36 -10.10 18.01
CA ILE A 117 -3.41 -9.00 17.04
C ILE A 117 -2.06 -8.28 17.05
N LYS A 118 -1.64 -7.82 15.87
CA LYS A 118 -0.41 -7.04 15.66
C LYS A 118 -0.76 -5.59 15.44
N TYR A 119 -0.01 -4.71 16.07
CA TYR A 119 -0.08 -3.28 15.88
C TYR A 119 1.22 -2.80 15.22
N GLN A 120 1.08 -2.05 14.13
CA GLN A 120 2.20 -1.46 13.41
C GLN A 120 1.94 0.02 13.17
N LEU A 121 2.84 0.87 13.64
CA LEU A 121 2.83 2.29 13.29
C LEU A 121 3.42 2.45 11.88
N VAL A 122 2.62 2.89 10.91
CA VAL A 122 3.06 3.11 9.53
C VAL A 122 3.62 4.53 9.37
N SER A 123 2.96 5.51 9.98
CA SER A 123 3.40 6.91 10.04
C SER A 123 2.89 7.59 11.32
N ALA A 124 3.26 8.84 11.55
CA ALA A 124 2.75 9.60 12.71
C ALA A 124 1.22 9.76 12.72
N LYS A 125 0.57 9.64 11.56
CA LYS A 125 -0.88 9.79 11.36
C LYS A 125 -1.56 8.49 10.89
N GLU A 126 -0.80 7.41 10.72
CA GLU A 126 -1.31 6.16 10.18
C GLU A 126 -0.79 4.96 10.98
N ALA A 127 -1.70 4.10 11.40
CA ALA A 127 -1.36 2.83 12.05
C ALA A 127 -2.17 1.70 11.42
N ARG A 128 -1.65 0.48 11.52
CA ARG A 128 -2.30 -0.73 11.03
C ARG A 128 -2.48 -1.71 12.18
N LEU A 129 -3.67 -2.27 12.29
CA LEU A 129 -3.94 -3.46 13.09
C LEU A 129 -4.15 -4.64 12.15
N SER A 130 -3.50 -5.77 12.42
CA SER A 130 -3.65 -7.00 11.64
C SER A 130 -3.84 -8.22 12.53
N SER A 131 -4.70 -9.13 12.09
CA SER A 131 -4.89 -10.49 12.59
C SER A 131 -4.31 -11.46 11.55
N ASP A 132 -3.71 -12.53 12.05
CA ASP A 132 -3.14 -13.63 11.24
C ASP A 132 -4.25 -14.57 10.70
N GLY A 133 -5.52 -14.25 10.95
CA GLY A 133 -6.64 -15.00 10.39
C GLY A 133 -6.71 -16.46 10.86
N PRO A 134 -7.49 -17.29 10.16
CA PRO A 134 -7.66 -18.72 10.47
C PRO A 134 -6.39 -19.56 10.28
N ASP A 135 -5.47 -19.14 9.42
CA ASP A 135 -4.24 -19.90 9.12
C ASP A 135 -3.13 -19.69 10.17
N ARG A 136 -3.28 -18.69 11.05
CA ARG A 136 -2.35 -18.31 12.12
C ARG A 136 -0.93 -18.01 11.62
N THR A 137 -0.79 -17.69 10.35
CA THR A 137 0.47 -17.36 9.72
C THR A 137 0.41 -15.93 9.21
N ALA A 138 1.43 -15.14 9.55
CA ALA A 138 1.46 -13.74 9.13
C ALA A 138 1.68 -13.60 7.62
N LYS A 139 1.17 -12.51 7.05
CA LYS A 139 1.38 -12.09 5.66
C LYS A 139 0.80 -13.06 4.65
N THR A 140 -0.37 -13.63 4.93
CA THR A 140 -1.08 -14.49 3.98
C THR A 140 -2.30 -13.80 3.40
N ILE A 141 -2.95 -14.43 2.43
CA ILE A 141 -4.21 -13.94 1.86
C ILE A 141 -5.35 -13.89 2.89
N TRP A 142 -5.20 -14.58 4.03
CA TRP A 142 -6.23 -14.71 5.06
C TRP A 142 -6.06 -13.71 6.21
N ASP A 143 -4.97 -12.95 6.22
CA ASP A 143 -4.79 -11.86 7.18
C ASP A 143 -5.93 -10.85 7.04
N LEU A 144 -6.47 -10.43 8.19
CA LEU A 144 -7.49 -9.39 8.24
C LEU A 144 -6.93 -8.19 8.98
N GLY A 145 -7.27 -6.99 8.54
CA GLY A 145 -6.74 -5.80 9.17
C GLY A 145 -7.59 -4.57 9.01
N ILE A 146 -7.22 -3.55 9.77
CA ILE A 146 -7.74 -2.20 9.65
C ILE A 146 -6.58 -1.21 9.62
N ASN A 147 -6.66 -0.27 8.68
CA ASN A 147 -5.81 0.91 8.64
C ASN A 147 -6.54 2.05 9.35
N LEU A 148 -5.87 2.62 10.34
CA LEU A 148 -6.29 3.76 11.14
C LEU A 148 -5.61 5.00 10.55
N THR A 149 -6.39 5.94 10.03
CA THR A 149 -5.87 7.21 9.51
C THR A 149 -6.41 8.36 10.34
N VAL A 150 -5.53 9.14 10.96
CA VAL A 150 -5.93 10.34 11.71
C VAL A 150 -6.55 11.35 10.74
N ARG A 151 -7.78 11.78 11.04
CA ARG A 151 -8.47 12.82 10.26
C ARG A 151 -7.86 14.17 10.63
N GLU A 152 -7.59 14.97 9.61
CA GLU A 152 -7.24 16.37 9.80
C GLU A 152 -8.54 17.15 9.98
N GLU A 153 -8.66 17.89 11.08
CA GLU A 153 -9.83 18.75 11.28
C GLU A 153 -9.81 19.87 10.23
N GLU A 154 -10.97 20.19 9.64
CA GLU A 154 -11.05 21.31 8.69
C GLU A 154 -10.69 22.66 9.34
N ALA A 155 -10.77 22.75 10.67
CA ALA A 155 -10.28 23.89 11.45
C ALA A 155 -8.78 24.13 11.27
N ASP A 156 -7.97 23.07 11.20
CA ASP A 156 -6.52 23.16 10.99
C ASP A 156 -6.15 23.57 9.56
N LEU A 157 -7.06 23.38 8.61
CA LEU A 157 -6.88 23.75 7.20
C LEU A 157 -7.29 25.19 6.91
N GLN A 158 -7.91 25.90 7.86
CA GLN A 158 -8.34 27.28 7.66
C GLN A 158 -7.15 28.20 7.36
N GLY A 159 -7.25 28.97 6.29
CA GLY A 159 -6.16 29.84 5.80
C GLY A 159 -5.17 29.15 4.86
N THR A 160 -5.31 27.85 4.61
CA THR A 160 -4.59 27.19 3.51
C THR A 160 -5.29 27.46 2.17
N TRP A 161 -4.50 27.60 1.10
CA TRP A 161 -5.03 27.77 -0.26
C TRP A 161 -6.02 26.65 -0.66
N LEU A 162 -5.77 25.42 -0.22
CA LEU A 162 -6.65 24.27 -0.51
C LEU A 162 -8.04 24.44 0.12
N TYR A 163 -8.12 24.89 1.37
CA TYR A 163 -9.38 25.13 2.05
C TYR A 163 -10.17 26.27 1.39
N GLU A 164 -9.49 27.35 1.03
CA GLU A 164 -10.11 28.45 0.29
C GLU A 164 -10.65 28.00 -1.07
N GLU A 165 -9.89 27.15 -1.78
CA GLU A 165 -10.31 26.60 -3.07
C GLU A 165 -11.50 25.65 -2.94
N LYS A 166 -11.50 24.77 -1.93
CA LYS A 166 -12.65 23.92 -1.60
C LYS A 166 -13.87 24.77 -1.27
N LYS A 167 -13.69 25.84 -0.47
CA LYS A 167 -14.76 26.78 -0.11
C LYS A 167 -15.31 27.48 -1.34
N ARG A 168 -14.45 27.96 -2.23
CA ARG A 168 -14.84 28.59 -3.51
C ARG A 168 -15.63 27.63 -4.40
N LYS A 169 -15.23 26.36 -4.46
CA LYS A 169 -15.93 25.32 -5.21
C LYS A 169 -17.17 24.77 -4.51
N GLY A 170 -17.49 25.23 -3.30
CA GLY A 170 -18.60 24.69 -2.51
C GLY A 170 -18.39 23.23 -2.06
N LEU A 171 -17.14 22.77 -2.02
CA LEU A 171 -16.72 21.42 -1.63
C LEU A 171 -16.28 21.34 -0.15
N VAL A 172 -16.59 22.36 0.65
CA VAL A 172 -16.43 22.30 2.11
C VAL A 172 -17.52 21.38 2.62
N GLU A 173 -17.11 20.19 3.04
CA GLU A 173 -18.01 19.10 3.35
C GLU A 173 -18.67 19.39 4.69
N LYS A 174 -20.00 19.55 4.70
CA LYS A 174 -20.76 19.80 5.93
C LYS A 174 -20.85 18.48 6.69
N ASP A 175 -19.81 18.22 7.48
CA ASP A 175 -19.65 17.22 8.53
C ASP A 175 -20.69 16.07 8.48
N GLY A 176 -20.45 15.14 7.56
CA GLY A 176 -21.28 13.98 7.30
C GLY A 176 -21.12 12.91 8.38
N GLY A 177 -21.76 13.10 9.53
CA GLY A 177 -22.28 12.05 10.42
C GLY A 177 -21.30 11.24 11.27
N ASP A 178 -19.99 11.28 11.01
CA ASP A 178 -19.01 10.44 11.70
C ASP A 178 -17.93 11.30 12.37
N ARG A 179 -18.09 11.56 13.68
CA ARG A 179 -17.23 12.47 14.48
C ARG A 179 -15.94 11.82 14.99
N SER A 180 -15.62 10.61 14.54
CA SER A 180 -14.38 9.93 14.94
C SER A 180 -13.14 10.69 14.44
N ALA A 181 -12.18 10.89 15.34
CA ALA A 181 -10.89 11.53 15.04
C ALA A 181 -10.03 10.63 14.13
N ILE A 182 -10.32 9.32 14.10
CA ILE A 182 -9.61 8.34 13.29
C ILE A 182 -10.58 7.73 12.27
N ALA A 183 -10.22 7.81 10.99
CA ALA A 183 -10.86 7.05 9.93
C ALA A 183 -10.37 5.60 9.95
N ILE A 184 -11.30 4.65 9.99
CA ILE A 184 -11.01 3.22 9.94
C ILE A 184 -11.31 2.70 8.54
N LYS A 185 -10.32 2.09 7.90
CA LYS A 185 -10.46 1.41 6.60
C LYS A 185 -10.09 -0.05 6.76
N TYR A 186 -11.02 -0.96 6.50
CA TYR A 186 -10.74 -2.39 6.54
C TYR A 186 -9.95 -2.84 5.31
N THR A 187 -9.11 -3.83 5.54
CA THR A 187 -8.27 -4.48 4.53
C THR A 187 -8.30 -5.98 4.74
N ALA A 188 -8.49 -6.74 3.66
CA ALA A 188 -8.33 -8.18 3.67
C ALA A 188 -7.07 -8.54 2.86
N GLY A 189 -6.26 -9.45 3.38
CA GLY A 189 -4.97 -9.87 2.85
C GLY A 189 -3.76 -9.30 3.61
N GLY A 190 -2.65 -10.01 3.47
CA GLY A 190 -1.39 -9.82 4.18
C GLY A 190 -0.58 -8.60 3.77
N GLY A 191 -1.11 -7.76 2.89
CA GLY A 191 -0.50 -6.50 2.48
C GLY A 191 0.80 -6.70 1.69
N LEU A 192 1.88 -6.07 2.15
CA LEU A 192 3.19 -6.14 1.51
C LEU A 192 4.10 -7.11 2.25
N THR A 193 4.78 -7.98 1.50
CA THR A 193 5.76 -8.90 2.10
C THR A 193 7.04 -8.18 2.51
N LEU A 194 7.42 -7.11 1.81
CA LEU A 194 8.63 -6.31 2.03
C LEU A 194 8.42 -5.20 3.07
N ASP A 195 8.37 -5.59 4.34
CA ASP A 195 8.36 -4.66 5.47
C ASP A 195 9.57 -4.88 6.37
N GLY A 196 10.09 -3.79 6.94
CA GLY A 196 11.19 -3.83 7.91
C GLY A 196 12.50 -4.35 7.31
N ALA A 197 13.08 -5.40 7.90
CA ALA A 197 14.40 -5.92 7.53
C ALA A 197 14.44 -6.52 6.11
N ASP A 198 13.35 -7.16 5.67
CA ASP A 198 13.27 -7.81 4.36
C ASP A 198 13.36 -6.80 3.21
N TYR A 199 12.83 -5.60 3.42
CA TYR A 199 12.97 -4.47 2.50
C TYR A 199 14.44 -4.15 2.24
N TYR A 200 15.24 -3.97 3.28
CA TYR A 200 16.67 -3.64 3.13
C TYR A 200 17.45 -4.78 2.47
N TRP A 201 17.18 -6.03 2.86
CA TRP A 201 17.82 -7.21 2.26
C TRP A 201 17.52 -7.37 0.76
N PHE A 202 16.31 -7.00 0.32
CA PHE A 202 15.97 -6.97 -1.10
C PHE A 202 16.87 -6.02 -1.88
N PHE A 203 17.02 -4.76 -1.42
CA PHE A 203 17.89 -3.78 -2.10
C PHE A 203 19.37 -4.15 -2.01
N THR A 204 19.83 -4.75 -0.91
CA THR A 204 21.20 -5.26 -0.82
C THR A 204 21.48 -6.33 -1.88
N LYS A 205 20.58 -7.30 -2.05
CA LYS A 205 20.72 -8.33 -3.10
C LYS A 205 20.69 -7.71 -4.50
N LEU A 206 19.82 -6.73 -4.73
CA LEU A 206 19.75 -6.00 -6.00
C LEU A 206 21.07 -5.28 -6.32
N MET A 207 21.65 -4.57 -5.35
CA MET A 207 22.95 -3.89 -5.50
C MET A 207 24.09 -4.88 -5.76
N ILE A 208 24.11 -6.02 -5.09
CA ILE A 208 25.10 -7.08 -5.37
C ILE A 208 24.93 -7.58 -6.82
N GLY A 209 23.69 -7.81 -7.25
CA GLY A 209 23.38 -8.21 -8.63
C GLY A 209 23.89 -7.20 -9.66
N THR A 210 23.68 -5.89 -9.43
CA THR A 210 24.19 -4.86 -10.35
C THR A 210 25.72 -4.82 -10.37
N VAL A 211 26.39 -5.01 -9.23
CA VAL A 211 27.86 -5.09 -9.17
C VAL A 211 28.36 -6.31 -9.96
N VAL A 212 27.74 -7.48 -9.79
CA VAL A 212 28.12 -8.71 -10.51
C VAL A 212 27.96 -8.54 -12.02
N LEU A 213 26.97 -7.78 -12.49
CA LEU A 213 26.78 -7.47 -13.92
C LEU A 213 27.74 -6.36 -14.41
N PHE A 214 27.94 -5.32 -13.60
CA PHE A 214 28.69 -4.13 -13.99
C PHE A 214 30.19 -4.36 -14.04
N VAL A 215 30.77 -5.09 -13.08
CA VAL A 215 32.21 -5.36 -13.02
C VAL A 215 32.76 -6.02 -14.30
N PRO A 216 32.18 -7.13 -14.82
CA PRO A 216 32.65 -7.73 -16.07
C PRO A 216 32.41 -6.81 -17.28
N PHE A 217 31.29 -6.07 -17.31
CA PHE A 217 31.03 -5.08 -18.35
C PHE A 217 32.10 -3.98 -18.37
N ALA A 218 32.44 -3.42 -17.21
CA ALA A 218 33.43 -2.37 -17.07
C ALA A 218 34.84 -2.85 -17.46
N MET A 219 35.20 -4.09 -17.13
CA MET A 219 36.47 -4.68 -17.57
C MET A 219 36.55 -4.84 -19.10
N TYR A 220 35.41 -5.09 -19.77
CA TYR A 220 35.37 -5.22 -21.23
C TYR A 220 35.28 -3.85 -21.94
N TYR A 221 34.80 -2.81 -21.26
CA TYR A 221 34.59 -1.49 -21.84
C TYR A 221 35.92 -0.76 -22.08
N LYS A 222 36.29 -0.58 -23.36
CA LYS A 222 37.43 0.26 -23.76
C LYS A 222 36.94 1.67 -24.10
N PRO A 223 37.33 2.72 -23.36
CA PRO A 223 36.91 4.08 -23.66
C PRO A 223 37.52 4.53 -24.99
N ARG A 224 36.70 5.10 -25.88
CA ARG A 224 37.15 5.77 -27.10
C ARG A 224 36.98 7.27 -26.91
N THR A 225 38.09 8.00 -26.85
CA THR A 225 38.09 9.46 -26.81
C THR A 225 37.82 9.99 -28.21
N TYR A 226 36.62 10.50 -28.44
CA TYR A 226 36.30 11.28 -29.64
C TYR A 226 36.70 12.73 -29.37
N LEU A 227 37.96 13.07 -29.64
CA LEU A 227 38.36 14.47 -29.79
C LEU A 227 37.57 15.00 -31.00
N HIS A 228 36.61 15.89 -30.76
CA HIS A 228 36.04 16.68 -31.84
C HIS A 228 37.14 17.63 -32.31
N GLY A 229 37.79 17.27 -33.42
CA GLY A 229 38.58 18.21 -34.20
C GLY A 229 37.63 19.29 -34.69
N GLU A 230 37.83 20.49 -34.16
CA GLU A 230 37.23 21.70 -34.68
C GLU A 230 37.81 21.88 -36.10
N ASP A 231 37.03 21.57 -37.13
CA ASP A 231 37.38 21.90 -38.52
C ASP A 231 37.29 23.43 -38.68
N GLU A 232 38.29 24.12 -38.13
CA GLU A 232 38.69 25.47 -38.53
C GLU A 232 39.24 25.38 -39.96
N ASN A 233 38.35 25.40 -40.96
CA ASN A 233 38.72 25.91 -42.28
C ASN A 233 38.24 27.36 -42.39
N ALA A 234 38.95 28.22 -41.68
CA ALA A 234 39.13 29.60 -42.10
C ALA A 234 40.24 29.63 -43.17
N VAL A 235 39.97 30.40 -44.23
CA VAL A 235 40.92 30.94 -45.23
C VAL A 235 41.41 29.98 -46.34
N SER A 236 40.75 30.07 -47.51
CA SER A 236 41.34 30.73 -48.69
C SER A 236 40.26 31.02 -49.73
#